data_AF-A0A6G1SYS3-F1
#
_entry.id   AF-A0A6G1SYS3-F1
#
_cell.length_a   1.000
_cell.length_b   1.000
_cell.length_c   1.000
_cell.angle_alpha   90.00
_cell.angle_beta   90.00
_cell.angle_gamma   90.00
#
_symmetry.space_group_name_H-M   'P 1'
#
loop_
_entity.id
_entity.type
_entity.pdbx_description
1 polymer ?
#
loop_
_entity_poly.entity_id
_entity_poly.type
_entity_poly.pdbx_seq_one_letter_code
_entity_poly.pdbx_strand_id
1 'polypeptide(L)'
;MLVLRDLSWGRRRFSMLLESLEGISANLLSDRLKRLEEHGMVERVFYSDHPPRADYRLTAKGRAFVPVLVALRTYGDEWEPVAAGPPPSSG
;
A
#
# COMPACT_ATOMS: atom_id res chain seq x y z
N MET A 1 1.49 -7.39 1.14
CA MET A 1 0.52 -6.33 0.75
C MET A 1 1.14 -5.33 -0.24
N LEU A 2 0.32 -4.67 -1.06
CA LEU A 2 0.72 -3.80 -2.18
C LEU A 2 0.61 -2.32 -1.78
N VAL A 3 1.73 -1.58 -1.80
CA VAL A 3 1.82 -0.18 -1.37
C VAL A 3 0.78 0.74 -2.05
N LEU A 4 0.51 0.52 -3.35
CA LEU A 4 -0.46 1.31 -4.12
C LEU A 4 -1.91 1.16 -3.61
N ARG A 5 -2.27 -0.03 -3.08
CA ARG A 5 -3.59 -0.28 -2.48
C ARG A 5 -3.76 0.52 -1.21
N ASP A 6 -2.74 0.53 -0.36
CA ASP A 6 -2.82 1.22 0.93
C ASP A 6 -2.86 2.75 0.74
N LEU A 7 -2.13 3.25 -0.26
CA LEU A 7 -2.22 4.64 -0.70
C LEU A 7 -3.61 5.01 -1.23
N SER A 8 -4.29 4.10 -1.95
CA SER A 8 -5.64 4.36 -2.47
C SER A 8 -6.69 4.47 -1.36
N TRP A 9 -6.44 3.85 -0.21
CA TRP A 9 -7.24 4.00 1.02
C TRP A 9 -6.87 5.21 1.88
N GLY A 10 -5.99 6.08 1.40
CA GLY A 10 -5.64 7.32 2.10
C GLY A 10 -4.54 7.16 3.16
N ARG A 11 -3.87 6.01 3.25
CA ARG A 11 -2.67 5.85 4.10
C ARG A 11 -1.49 6.54 3.40
N ARG A 12 -1.25 7.82 3.71
CA ARG A 12 -0.26 8.64 3.00
C ARG A 12 1.09 8.74 3.71
N ARG A 13 1.14 8.50 5.02
CA ARG A 13 2.38 8.63 5.81
C ARG A 13 3.17 7.33 5.83
N PHE A 14 4.50 7.44 5.86
CA PHE A 14 5.39 6.28 5.94
C PHE A 14 5.05 5.35 7.11
N SER A 15 4.83 5.90 8.31
CA SER A 15 4.48 5.11 9.50
C SER A 15 3.17 4.35 9.33
N MET A 16 2.14 4.99 8.77
CA MET A 16 0.85 4.35 8.49
C MET A 16 0.95 3.22 7.46
N LEU A 17 1.86 3.36 6.49
CA LEU A 17 2.17 2.32 5.51
C LEU A 17 2.99 1.18 6.13
N LEU A 18 3.91 1.49 7.05
CA LEU A 18 4.69 0.48 7.75
C LEU A 18 3.79 -0.35 8.68
N GLU A 19 2.86 0.30 9.38
CA GLU A 19 1.87 -0.34 10.24
C GLU A 19 0.85 -1.19 9.47
N SER A 20 0.49 -0.79 8.24
CA SER A 20 -0.50 -1.50 7.42
C SER A 20 0.04 -2.74 6.73
N LEU A 21 1.34 -2.72 6.44
CA LEU A 21 2.04 -3.76 5.70
C LEU A 21 2.72 -4.70 6.67
N GLU A 22 1.95 -5.59 7.28
CA GLU A 22 2.46 -6.58 8.23
C GLU A 22 3.66 -7.36 7.67
N GLY A 23 4.75 -7.40 8.43
CA GLY A 23 6.00 -8.07 8.06
C GLY A 23 6.92 -7.34 7.08
N ILE A 24 6.59 -6.12 6.60
CA ILE A 24 7.52 -5.35 5.77
C ILE A 24 8.58 -4.66 6.62
N SER A 25 9.85 -4.72 6.19
CA SER A 25 10.89 -3.89 6.77
C SER A 25 10.80 -2.45 6.27
N ALA A 26 11.22 -1.49 7.11
CA ALA A 26 11.28 -0.08 6.72
C ALA A 26 12.13 0.15 5.45
N ASN A 27 13.25 -0.56 5.32
CA ASN A 27 14.11 -0.48 4.15
C ASN A 27 13.39 -0.94 2.88
N LEU A 28 12.70 -2.08 2.93
CA LEU A 28 11.96 -2.60 1.78
C LEU A 28 10.78 -1.69 1.40
N LEU A 29 10.09 -1.09 2.38
CA LEU A 29 9.05 -0.11 2.10
C LEU A 29 9.62 1.14 1.43
N SER A 30 10.74 1.66 1.93
CA SER A 30 11.45 2.80 1.34
C SER A 30 11.85 2.52 -0.11
N ASP A 31 12.46 1.37 -0.38
CA ASP A 31 12.86 0.96 -1.73
C ASP A 31 11.66 0.85 -2.68
N ARG A 32 10.54 0.31 -2.21
CA ARG A 32 9.31 0.21 -3.00
C ARG A 32 8.72 1.57 -3.32
N LEU A 33 8.65 2.47 -2.34
CA LEU A 33 8.16 3.83 -2.53
C LEU A 33 9.04 4.59 -3.52
N LYS A 34 10.37 4.49 -3.38
CA LYS A 34 11.32 5.06 -4.32
C LYS A 34 11.11 4.55 -5.76
N ARG A 35 10.96 3.24 -5.95
CA ARG A 35 10.65 2.67 -7.27
C ARG A 35 9.32 3.19 -7.81
N LEU A 36 8.28 3.29 -6.99
CA LEU A 36 6.99 3.81 -7.43
C LEU A 36 7.05 5.30 -7.82
N GLU A 37 7.87 6.09 -7.13
CA GLU A 37 8.20 7.47 -7.52
C GLU A 37 8.93 7.52 -8.86
N GLU A 38 9.98 6.70 -9.04
CA GLU A 38 10.73 6.60 -10.30
C GLU A 38 9.82 6.21 -11.49
N HIS A 39 8.82 5.36 -11.25
CA HIS A 39 7.84 4.96 -12.28
C HIS A 39 6.70 5.98 -12.47
N GLY A 40 6.71 7.09 -11.74
CA GLY A 40 5.69 8.15 -11.78
C GLY A 40 4.32 7.69 -11.30
N MET A 41 4.25 6.67 -10.44
CA MET A 41 3.01 6.15 -9.86
C MET A 41 2.67 6.83 -8.53
N VAL A 42 3.70 7.24 -7.80
CA VAL A 42 3.60 7.90 -6.50
C VAL A 42 4.40 9.20 -6.55
N GLU A 43 3.97 10.19 -5.80
CA GLU A 43 4.71 11.42 -5.56
C GLU A 43 4.84 11.65 -4.04
N ARG A 44 5.96 12.24 -3.62
CA ARG A 44 6.21 12.64 -2.24
C ARG A 44 5.96 14.14 -2.10
N VAL A 45 5.00 14.50 -1.24
CA VAL A 45 4.57 15.88 -1.01
C VAL A 45 4.91 16.27 0.42
N PHE A 46 5.78 17.27 0.57
CA PHE A 46 6.07 17.89 1.87
C PHE A 46 4.95 18.88 2.22
N TYR A 47 4.48 18.82 3.47
CA TYR A 47 3.38 19.70 3.95
C TYR A 47 3.72 20.46 5.23
N SER A 48 4.90 20.22 5.78
CA SER A 48 5.46 20.95 6.92
C SER A 48 6.97 20.95 6.74
N ASP A 49 7.61 22.10 6.89
CA ASP A 49 9.07 22.21 6.84
C ASP A 49 9.71 22.02 8.23
N HIS A 50 8.95 22.21 9.32
CA HIS A 50 9.47 22.18 10.70
C HIS A 50 8.50 21.47 11.67
N PRO A 51 8.70 20.18 11.99
CA PRO A 51 9.63 19.23 11.37
C PRO A 51 9.19 18.87 9.94
N PRO A 52 10.12 18.43 9.07
CA PRO A 52 9.80 18.00 7.71
C PRO A 52 8.85 16.81 7.75
N ARG A 53 7.62 17.00 7.27
CA ARG A 53 6.64 15.92 7.13
C ARG A 53 6.24 15.75 5.67
N ALA A 54 6.28 14.51 5.23
CA ALA A 54 5.96 14.11 3.87
C ALA A 54 4.78 13.13 3.85
N ASP A 55 3.93 13.32 2.84
CA ASP A 55 2.88 12.39 2.44
C ASP A 55 3.26 11.79 1.08
N TYR A 56 3.03 10.49 0.93
CA TYR A 56 3.03 9.80 -0.35
C TYR A 56 1.63 9.85 -0.94
N ARG A 57 1.51 10.26 -2.20
CA ARG A 57 0.24 10.38 -2.92
C ARG A 57 0.32 9.62 -4.23
N LEU A 58 -0.79 9.00 -4.63
CA LEU A 58 -0.89 8.44 -5.98
C LEU A 58 -0.89 9.58 -6.99
N THR A 59 -0.14 9.41 -8.08
CA THR A 59 -0.28 10.27 -9.27
C THR A 59 -1.54 9.87 -10.06
N ALA A 60 -1.81 10.56 -11.18
CA ALA A 60 -2.84 10.11 -12.12
C ALA A 60 -2.59 8.69 -12.63
N LYS A 61 -1.33 8.36 -12.96
CA LYS A 61 -0.90 7.03 -13.41
C LYS A 61 -1.10 5.98 -12.31
N GLY A 62 -0.73 6.30 -11.07
CA GLY A 62 -0.93 5.40 -9.93
C GLY A 62 -2.40 5.12 -9.65
N ARG A 63 -3.27 6.15 -9.70
CA ARG A 63 -4.72 6.00 -9.55
C ARG A 63 -5.34 5.12 -10.63
N ALA A 64 -4.92 5.29 -11.89
CA ALA A 64 -5.41 4.50 -13.02
C ALA A 64 -5.07 3.00 -12.90
N PHE A 65 -4.05 2.64 -12.10
CA PHE A 65 -3.66 1.25 -11.87
C PHE A 65 -4.47 0.56 -10.76
N VAL A 66 -5.15 1.31 -9.89
CA VAL A 66 -5.91 0.76 -8.76
C VAL A 66 -6.98 -0.27 -9.21
N PRO A 67 -7.77 -0.03 -10.28
CA PRO A 67 -8.73 -1.03 -10.76
C PRO A 67 -8.10 -2.38 -11.16
N VAL A 68 -6.88 -2.36 -11.71
CA VAL A 68 -6.14 -3.59 -12.07
C VAL A 68 -5.79 -4.39 -10.81
N LEU A 69 -5.34 -3.70 -9.75
CA LEU A 69 -5.06 -4.33 -8.46
C LEU A 69 -6.31 -4.94 -7.82
N VAL A 70 -7.47 -4.29 -7.99
CA VAL A 70 -8.75 -4.81 -7.52
C VAL A 70 -9.13 -6.06 -8.31
N ALA A 71 -9.03 -6.04 -9.64
CA ALA A 71 -9.34 -7.19 -10.48
C ALA A 71 -8.48 -8.42 -10.14
N LEU A 72 -7.16 -8.23 -9.93
CA LEU A 72 -6.26 -9.30 -9.51
C LEU A 72 -6.65 -9.88 -8.14
N ARG A 73 -7.07 -9.03 -7.20
CA ARG A 73 -7.59 -9.50 -5.90
C ARG A 73 -8.86 -10.30 -6.06
N THR A 74 -9.84 -9.78 -6.81
CA THR A 74 -11.13 -10.45 -7.01
C THR A 74 -10.95 -11.84 -7.61
N TYR A 75 -10.08 -11.97 -8.60
CA TYR A 75 -9.74 -13.28 -9.17
C TYR A 75 -9.13 -14.23 -8.12
N GLY A 76 -8.17 -13.76 -7.33
CA GLY A 76 -7.56 -14.57 -6.26
C GLY A 76 -8.57 -14.99 -5.20
N ASP A 77 -9.46 -14.10 -4.78
CA ASP A 77 -10.50 -14.38 -3.79
C ASP A 77 -11.51 -15.42 -4.31
N GLU A 78 -11.75 -15.49 -5.61
CA GLU A 78 -12.69 -16.43 -6.24
C GLU A 78 -12.09 -17.84 -6.46
N TRP A 79 -10.82 -17.93 -6.83
CA TRP A 79 -10.21 -19.20 -7.28
C TRP A 79 -9.15 -19.77 -6.34
N GLU A 80 -8.53 -18.94 -5.50
CA GLU A 80 -7.51 -19.32 -4.53
C GLU A 80 -7.85 -18.72 -3.15
N PRO A 81 -9.03 -19.05 -2.59
CA PRO A 81 -9.41 -18.52 -1.30
C PRO A 81 -8.38 -18.96 -0.27
N VAL A 82 -7.67 -17.99 0.31
CA VAL A 82 -6.80 -18.25 1.47
C VAL A 82 -7.68 -18.93 2.50
N ALA A 83 -7.36 -20.19 2.81
CA ALA A 83 -8.11 -20.97 3.78
C ALA A 83 -8.29 -20.10 5.03
N ALA A 84 -9.54 -19.78 5.36
CA ALA A 84 -9.85 -19.17 6.63
C ALA A 84 -9.18 -20.04 7.68
N GLY A 85 -8.30 -19.45 8.50
CA GLY A 85 -7.68 -20.17 9.61
C GLY A 85 -8.74 -20.91 10.42
N PRO A 86 -8.37 -21.99 11.13
CA PRO A 86 -9.34 -22.83 11.84
C PRO A 86 -10.26 -21.93 12.67
N PRO A 87 -11.60 -22.14 12.61
CA PRO A 87 -12.53 -21.32 13.36
C PRO A 87 -12.14 -21.33 14.84
N PRO A 88 -12.31 -20.21 15.58
CA PRO A 88 -11.97 -20.17 16.99
C PRO A 88 -12.73 -21.30 17.69
N SER A 89 -11.98 -22.15 18.38
CA SER A 89 -12.53 -23.23 19.20
C SER A 89 -13.52 -22.62 20.17
N SER A 90 -14.80 -22.83 19.90
CA SER A 90 -15.86 -22.51 20.85
C SER A 90 -15.70 -23.50 22.00
N GLY A 91 -15.34 -22.98 23.17
CA GLY A 91 -15.26 -23.74 24.41
C GLY A 91 -16.64 -24.16 24.92
#